data_AF-A0A9D6SIW6-F1
#
_entry.id   AF-A0A9D6SIW6-F1
#
_cell.length_a   1.000
_cell.length_b   1.000
_cell.length_c   1.000
_cell.angle_alpha   90.00
_cell.angle_beta   90.00
_cell.angle_gamma   90.00
#
_symmetry.space_group_name_H-M   'P 1'
#
loop_
_entity.id
_entity.type
_entity.pdbx_description
1 polymer ?
#
loop_
_entity_poly.entity_id
_entity_poly.type
_entity_poly.pdbx_seq_one_letter_code
_entity_poly.pdbx_strand_id
1 'polypeptide(L)'
;MMDVEELAEKSAEGSQKLLLAPFYLVTEIFGALIPGILFALLLVGKGNALAINGLGSDLIGYKTKIVAGLIVCYIVGTILRIPIELSGGWVFGGPALISKDAFKQEGGKDMLAYFLGGMVAFPALLGKRRGIDYLAAVYTMSTYYCTCGMALILAGLIPGDGPLRYVEFILGLLMLFVGFLKLRSIFQLAIALIGLSAADWLGKIPTGSIPSILSILASIGQVQEKVDSKLATSAVVGKDDQARSPSDKPPPNPAIPSV
;
A
#
# COMPACT_ATOMS: atom_id res chain seq x y z
N MET A 1 -18.51 -40.10 -2.97
CA MET A 1 -18.06 -39.71 -4.32
C MET A 1 -17.96 -38.19 -4.30
N MET A 2 -16.79 -37.60 -4.58
CA MET A 2 -16.72 -36.16 -4.82
C MET A 2 -17.38 -35.89 -6.16
N ASP A 3 -18.25 -34.89 -6.21
CA ASP A 3 -18.88 -34.48 -7.46
C ASP A 3 -17.83 -33.93 -8.42
N VAL A 4 -18.00 -34.21 -9.71
CA VAL A 4 -17.06 -33.80 -10.78
C VAL A 4 -16.86 -32.27 -10.79
N GLU A 5 -17.87 -31.52 -10.35
CA GLU A 5 -17.84 -30.06 -10.21
C GLU A 5 -16.90 -29.60 -9.09
N GLU A 6 -16.87 -30.29 -7.94
CA GLU A 6 -15.94 -30.01 -6.83
C GLU A 6 -14.48 -30.28 -7.23
N LEU A 7 -14.26 -31.31 -8.06
CA LEU A 7 -12.94 -31.64 -8.61
C LEU A 7 -12.46 -30.57 -9.61
N ALA A 8 -13.35 -30.06 -10.45
CA ALA A 8 -13.03 -29.00 -11.41
C ALA A 8 -12.68 -27.67 -10.70
N GLU A 9 -13.42 -27.32 -9.65
CA GLU A 9 -13.17 -26.12 -8.85
C GLU A 9 -11.81 -26.19 -8.13
N LYS A 10 -11.51 -27.29 -7.43
CA LYS A 10 -10.20 -27.50 -6.78
C LYS A 10 -9.03 -27.49 -7.76
N SER A 11 -9.23 -28.02 -8.96
CA SER A 11 -8.20 -28.00 -10.02
C SER A 11 -7.95 -26.57 -10.52
N ALA A 12 -8.99 -25.74 -10.63
CA ALA A 12 -8.86 -24.35 -11.04
C ALA A 12 -8.11 -23.52 -9.97
N GLU A 13 -8.46 -23.71 -8.68
CA GLU A 13 -7.76 -23.06 -7.58
C GLU A 13 -6.29 -23.49 -7.47
N GLY A 14 -6.02 -24.80 -7.60
CA GLY A 14 -4.66 -25.34 -7.58
C GLY A 14 -3.81 -24.73 -8.69
N SER A 15 -4.38 -24.62 -9.90
CA SER A 15 -3.70 -24.01 -11.04
C SER A 15 -3.40 -22.52 -10.82
N GLN A 16 -4.35 -21.77 -10.24
CA GLN A 16 -4.13 -20.35 -9.91
C GLN A 16 -3.01 -20.17 -8.87
N LYS A 17 -2.99 -20.99 -7.81
CA LYS A 17 -1.93 -20.96 -6.80
C LYS A 17 -0.56 -21.30 -7.38
N LEU A 18 -0.50 -22.31 -8.26
CA LEU A 18 0.73 -22.70 -8.96
C LEU A 18 1.25 -21.59 -9.89
N LEU A 19 0.37 -20.81 -10.52
CA LEU A 19 0.76 -19.69 -11.37
C LEU A 19 1.25 -18.47 -10.56
N LEU A 20 0.74 -18.27 -9.34
CA LEU A 20 1.14 -17.17 -8.47
C LEU A 20 2.39 -17.48 -7.63
N ALA A 21 2.70 -18.76 -7.40
CA ALA A 21 3.84 -19.17 -6.57
C ALA A 21 5.20 -18.62 -7.06
N PRO A 22 5.55 -18.65 -8.36
CA PRO A 22 6.77 -18.03 -8.86
C PRO A 22 6.81 -16.52 -8.61
N PHE A 23 5.67 -15.85 -8.71
CA PHE A 23 5.58 -14.42 -8.46
C PHE A 23 5.86 -14.09 -6.98
N TYR A 24 5.21 -14.84 -6.08
CA TYR A 24 5.46 -14.71 -4.64
C TYR A 24 6.94 -14.97 -4.30
N LEU A 25 7.55 -16.00 -4.88
CA LEU A 25 8.97 -16.30 -4.70
C LEU A 25 9.85 -15.13 -5.14
N VAL A 26 9.58 -14.53 -6.31
CA VAL A 26 10.31 -13.35 -6.80
C VAL A 26 10.15 -12.19 -5.82
N THR A 27 8.93 -11.90 -5.36
CA THR A 27 8.71 -10.83 -4.38
C THR A 27 9.45 -11.08 -3.06
N GLU A 28 9.50 -12.31 -2.57
CA GLU A 28 10.25 -12.65 -1.35
C GLU A 28 11.76 -12.55 -1.56
N ILE A 29 12.28 -12.99 -2.71
CA ILE A 29 13.72 -12.86 -3.04
C ILE A 29 14.12 -11.39 -3.10
N PHE A 30 13.40 -10.56 -3.86
CA PHE A 30 13.73 -9.15 -4.04
C PHE A 30 13.36 -8.28 -2.84
N GLY A 31 12.28 -8.61 -2.14
CA GLY A 31 11.77 -7.83 -1.02
C GLY A 31 12.44 -8.15 0.31
N ALA A 32 12.87 -9.39 0.54
CA ALA A 32 13.47 -9.81 1.81
C ALA A 32 14.92 -10.31 1.63
N LEU A 33 15.14 -11.31 0.78
CA LEU A 33 16.44 -11.98 0.72
C LEU A 33 17.58 -11.06 0.24
N ILE A 34 17.40 -10.36 -0.89
CA ILE A 34 18.43 -9.48 -1.45
C ILE A 34 18.80 -8.33 -0.50
N PRO A 35 17.85 -7.57 0.08
CA PRO A 35 18.16 -6.54 1.08
C PRO A 35 18.89 -7.09 2.30
N GLY A 36 18.52 -8.30 2.75
CA GLY A 36 19.21 -8.99 3.84
C GLY A 36 20.66 -9.35 3.51
N ILE A 37 20.89 -9.89 2.31
CA ILE A 37 22.25 -10.18 1.81
C ILE A 37 23.06 -8.90 1.70
N LEU A 38 22.48 -7.84 1.12
CA LEU A 38 23.13 -6.53 1.01
C LEU A 38 23.53 -6.00 2.38
N PHE A 39 22.62 -6.05 3.36
CA PHE A 39 22.90 -5.62 4.72
C PHE A 39 24.03 -6.45 5.38
N ALA A 40 23.99 -7.78 5.23
CA ALA A 40 25.04 -8.66 5.75
C ALA A 40 26.40 -8.38 5.12
N LEU A 41 26.46 -8.14 3.81
CA LEU A 41 27.69 -7.77 3.11
C LEU A 41 28.26 -6.44 3.62
N LEU A 42 27.40 -5.44 3.87
CA LEU A 42 27.82 -4.16 4.46
C LEU A 42 28.36 -4.34 5.88
N LEU A 43 27.76 -5.20 6.70
CA LEU A 43 28.27 -5.51 8.04
C LEU A 43 29.65 -6.18 8.01
N VAL A 44 29.85 -7.12 7.08
CA VAL A 44 31.15 -7.79 6.88
C VAL A 44 32.19 -6.79 6.39
N GLY A 45 31.84 -5.95 5.41
CA GLY A 45 32.71 -4.90 4.89
C GLY A 45 33.17 -3.93 5.99
N LYS A 46 32.27 -3.62 6.94
CA LYS A 46 32.54 -2.76 8.10
C LYS A 46 33.35 -3.39 9.21
N GLY A 47 33.76 -4.65 9.07
CA GLY A 47 34.53 -5.32 10.11
C GLY A 47 33.70 -5.71 11.34
N ASN A 48 32.37 -5.84 11.23
CA ASN A 48 31.54 -6.19 12.39
C ASN A 48 31.92 -7.58 12.91
N ALA A 49 32.39 -7.65 14.15
CA ALA A 49 32.90 -8.87 14.76
C ALA A 49 31.87 -10.02 14.73
N LEU A 50 30.58 -9.74 14.91
CA LEU A 50 29.54 -10.79 14.89
C LEU A 50 29.40 -11.40 13.49
N ALA A 51 29.42 -10.58 12.45
CA ALA A 51 29.30 -11.03 11.07
C ALA A 51 30.55 -11.83 10.64
N ILE A 52 31.73 -11.34 10.97
CA ILE A 52 33.01 -12.00 10.65
C ILE A 52 33.13 -13.32 11.41
N ASN A 53 32.88 -13.33 12.72
CA ASN A 53 33.00 -14.53 13.54
C ASN A 53 31.96 -15.60 13.15
N GLY A 54 30.75 -15.18 12.77
CA GLY A 54 29.72 -16.09 12.27
C GLY A 54 30.14 -16.80 10.99
N LEU A 55 30.75 -16.09 10.04
CA LEU A 55 31.26 -16.67 8.79
C LEU A 55 32.54 -17.50 9.00
N GLY A 56 33.40 -17.06 9.92
CA GLY A 56 34.69 -17.68 10.22
C GLY A 56 34.65 -18.92 11.11
N SER A 57 33.53 -19.23 11.78
CA SER A 57 33.46 -20.34 12.75
C SER A 57 33.71 -21.72 12.13
N ASP A 58 34.75 -22.45 12.54
CA ASP A 58 35.07 -23.78 12.00
C ASP A 58 34.11 -24.91 12.43
N LEU A 59 33.21 -24.62 13.37
CA LEU A 59 32.29 -25.61 13.95
C LEU A 59 31.22 -26.09 12.96
N ILE A 60 30.98 -25.34 11.88
CA ILE A 60 29.88 -25.58 10.93
C ILE A 60 30.45 -25.78 9.53
N GLY A 61 30.02 -26.85 8.84
CA GLY A 61 30.43 -27.09 7.46
C GLY A 61 29.98 -25.98 6.50
N TYR A 62 30.75 -25.74 5.44
CA TYR A 62 30.52 -24.66 4.46
C TYR A 62 29.09 -24.61 3.90
N LYS A 63 28.51 -25.77 3.57
CA LYS A 63 27.13 -25.85 3.05
C LYS A 63 26.11 -25.35 4.07
N THR A 64 26.25 -25.77 5.33
CA THR A 64 25.36 -25.37 6.42
C THR A 64 25.53 -23.89 6.75
N LYS A 65 26.74 -23.32 6.65
CA LYS A 65 26.98 -21.88 6.78
C LYS A 65 26.23 -21.07 5.74
N ILE A 66 26.26 -21.48 4.47
CA ILE A 66 25.51 -20.79 3.41
C ILE A 66 24.02 -20.81 3.71
N VAL A 67 23.46 -21.98 4.04
CA VAL A 67 22.03 -22.12 4.32
C VAL A 67 21.63 -21.28 5.54
N ALA A 68 22.38 -21.38 6.64
CA ALA A 68 22.12 -20.58 7.84
C ALA A 68 22.26 -19.08 7.56
N GLY A 69 23.28 -18.67 6.81
CA GLY A 69 23.48 -17.28 6.41
C GLY A 69 22.33 -16.74 5.56
N LEU A 70 21.84 -17.53 4.59
CA LEU A 70 20.68 -17.17 3.78
C LEU A 70 19.42 -17.03 4.62
N ILE A 71 19.19 -17.93 5.59
CA ILE A 71 18.06 -17.84 6.52
C ILE A 71 18.15 -16.57 7.36
N VAL A 72 19.32 -16.26 7.92
CA VAL A 72 19.53 -15.03 8.71
C VAL A 72 19.31 -13.80 7.84
N CYS A 73 19.84 -13.77 6.61
CA CYS A 73 19.61 -12.68 5.66
C CYS A 73 18.11 -12.51 5.37
N TYR A 74 17.39 -13.61 5.12
CA TYR A 74 15.94 -13.57 4.89
C TYR A 74 15.19 -12.99 6.09
N ILE A 75 15.50 -13.42 7.32
CA ILE A 75 14.87 -12.91 8.55
C ILE A 75 15.14 -11.42 8.70
N VAL A 76 16.39 -10.98 8.55
CA VAL A 76 16.76 -9.57 8.65
C VAL A 76 16.04 -8.75 7.59
N GLY A 77 16.05 -9.18 6.33
CA GLY A 77 15.32 -8.52 5.26
C GLY A 77 13.82 -8.42 5.49
N THR A 78 13.22 -9.47 6.07
CA THR A 78 11.81 -9.46 6.48
C THR A 78 11.55 -8.41 7.56
N ILE A 79 12.43 -8.30 8.57
CA ILE A 79 12.32 -7.27 9.61
C ILE A 79 12.43 -5.86 9.00
N LEU A 80 13.33 -5.65 8.04
CA LEU A 80 13.48 -4.36 7.34
C LEU A 80 12.24 -3.96 6.53
N ARG A 81 11.42 -4.94 6.13
CA ARG A 81 10.17 -4.72 5.40
C ARG A 81 9.02 -4.24 6.28
N ILE A 82 8.99 -4.60 7.57
CA ILE A 82 7.89 -4.28 8.49
C ILE A 82 7.55 -2.77 8.56
N PRO A 83 8.52 -1.84 8.73
CA PRO A 83 8.20 -0.41 8.79
C PRO A 83 7.53 0.10 7.52
N ILE A 84 7.89 -0.47 6.36
CA ILE A 84 7.34 -0.09 5.06
C ILE A 84 5.88 -0.54 4.95
N GLU A 85 5.59 -1.77 5.38
CA GLU A 85 4.21 -2.29 5.41
C GLU A 85 3.32 -1.50 6.37
N LEU A 86 3.84 -1.14 7.55
CA LEU A 86 3.14 -0.27 8.50
C LEU A 86 2.93 1.14 7.93
N SER A 87 3.94 1.68 7.23
CA SER A 87 3.84 3.00 6.59
C SER A 87 2.85 3.01 5.44
N GLY A 88 2.59 1.86 4.79
CA GLY A 88 1.56 1.72 3.76
C GLY A 88 0.23 2.26 4.28
N GLY A 89 -0.23 1.82 5.45
CA GLY A 89 -1.46 2.31 6.07
C GLY A 89 -1.50 3.83 6.25
N TRP A 90 -0.35 4.45 6.55
CA TRP A 90 -0.20 5.90 6.64
C TRP A 90 -0.13 6.60 5.28
N VAL A 91 0.45 6.00 4.26
CA VAL A 91 0.45 6.57 2.90
C VAL A 91 -0.95 6.47 2.29
N PHE A 92 -1.69 5.40 2.60
CA PHE A 92 -3.06 5.19 2.15
C PHE A 92 -4.09 6.04 2.94
N GLY A 93 -3.87 6.27 4.23
CA GLY A 93 -4.80 7.04 5.10
C GLY A 93 -4.38 8.48 5.42
N GLY A 94 -3.10 8.81 5.30
CA GLY A 94 -2.49 10.08 5.72
C GLY A 94 -2.89 11.32 4.92
N PRO A 95 -3.01 11.29 3.58
CA PRO A 95 -3.48 12.47 2.85
C PRO A 95 -4.96 12.79 3.10
N ALA A 96 -5.76 11.83 3.56
CA ALA A 96 -7.15 12.08 3.97
C ALA A 96 -7.25 12.81 5.34
N LEU A 97 -6.20 12.80 6.14
CA LEU A 97 -6.16 13.49 7.45
C LEU A 97 -5.57 14.91 7.38
N ILE A 98 -4.71 15.21 6.40
CA ILE A 98 -4.04 16.51 6.32
C ILE A 98 -4.90 17.56 5.60
N SER A 99 -5.90 17.15 4.81
CA SER A 99 -6.91 18.07 4.28
C SER A 99 -8.12 17.29 3.77
N LYS A 100 -9.22 17.29 4.55
CA LYS A 100 -10.52 16.77 4.10
C LYS A 100 -11.01 17.47 2.82
N ASP A 101 -10.52 18.68 2.54
CA ASP A 101 -10.97 19.52 1.44
C ASP A 101 -10.15 19.30 0.15
N ALA A 102 -8.84 19.06 0.23
CA ALA A 102 -7.99 18.81 -0.94
C ALA A 102 -8.24 17.43 -1.56
N PHE A 103 -8.52 16.42 -0.75
CA PHE A 103 -8.82 15.07 -1.25
C PHE A 103 -10.18 15.00 -1.96
N LYS A 104 -11.14 15.86 -1.58
CA LYS A 104 -12.51 15.83 -2.09
C LYS A 104 -12.63 16.41 -3.50
N GLN A 105 -11.72 17.30 -3.92
CA GLN A 105 -11.84 18.00 -5.22
C GLN A 105 -10.82 17.54 -6.28
N GLU A 106 -9.57 17.28 -5.92
CA GLU A 106 -8.54 16.85 -6.89
C GLU A 106 -8.39 15.32 -6.93
N GLY A 107 -8.43 14.65 -5.76
CA GLY A 107 -8.27 13.20 -5.67
C GLY A 107 -9.33 12.42 -6.44
N GLY A 108 -10.59 12.87 -6.40
CA GLY A 108 -11.71 12.18 -7.06
C GLY A 108 -11.61 12.19 -8.59
N LYS A 109 -11.19 13.32 -9.18
CA LYS A 109 -11.09 13.44 -10.65
C LYS A 109 -9.95 12.59 -11.21
N ASP A 110 -8.80 12.61 -10.55
CA ASP A 110 -7.64 11.81 -10.95
C ASP A 110 -7.95 10.32 -10.83
N MET A 111 -8.53 9.89 -9.70
CA MET A 111 -8.91 8.48 -9.51
C MET A 111 -9.92 8.01 -10.56
N LEU A 112 -10.91 8.84 -10.89
CA LEU A 112 -11.88 8.52 -11.94
C LEU A 112 -11.22 8.46 -13.32
N ALA A 113 -10.26 9.34 -13.62
CA ALA A 113 -9.46 9.29 -14.84
C ALA A 113 -8.62 8.00 -14.93
N TYR A 114 -7.96 7.57 -13.84
CA TYR A 114 -7.23 6.30 -13.80
C TYR A 114 -8.16 5.09 -13.91
N PHE A 115 -9.34 5.15 -13.30
CA PHE A 115 -10.34 4.10 -13.39
C PHE A 115 -10.86 3.95 -14.82
N LEU A 116 -11.29 5.05 -15.44
CA LEU A 116 -11.77 5.07 -16.83
C LEU A 116 -10.65 4.72 -17.82
N GLY A 117 -9.44 5.24 -17.59
CA GLY A 117 -8.24 4.85 -18.34
C GLY A 117 -7.96 3.35 -18.20
N GLY A 118 -8.17 2.81 -16.99
CA GLY A 118 -8.12 1.38 -16.69
C GLY A 118 -9.14 0.56 -17.49
N MET A 119 -10.38 1.04 -17.57
CA MET A 119 -11.45 0.40 -18.33
C MET A 119 -11.17 0.35 -19.84
N VAL A 120 -10.64 1.44 -20.41
CA VAL A 120 -10.54 1.61 -21.87
C VAL A 120 -9.14 1.32 -22.40
N ALA A 121 -8.12 2.00 -21.86
CA ALA A 121 -6.76 1.95 -22.41
C ALA A 121 -6.00 0.70 -21.97
N PHE A 122 -6.22 0.24 -20.75
CA PHE A 122 -5.49 -0.89 -20.17
C PHE A 122 -5.70 -2.22 -20.91
N PRO A 123 -6.95 -2.65 -21.24
CA PRO A 123 -7.15 -3.88 -22.02
C PRO A 123 -6.61 -3.74 -23.46
N ALA A 124 -6.64 -2.53 -24.04
CA ALA A 124 -6.12 -2.28 -25.38
C ALA A 124 -4.58 -2.36 -25.45
N LEU A 125 -3.88 -1.87 -24.41
CA LEU A 125 -2.43 -1.78 -24.41
C LEU A 125 -1.74 -3.03 -23.87
N LEU A 126 -2.24 -3.61 -22.78
CA LEU A 126 -1.56 -4.68 -22.04
C LEU A 126 -2.20 -6.06 -22.25
N GLY A 127 -3.44 -6.11 -22.72
CA GLY A 127 -4.24 -7.33 -22.78
C GLY A 127 -4.70 -7.81 -21.40
N LYS A 128 -5.75 -8.63 -21.36
CA LYS A 128 -6.47 -9.00 -20.11
C LYS A 128 -5.61 -9.65 -19.02
N ARG A 129 -4.51 -10.32 -19.37
CA ARG A 129 -3.72 -11.13 -18.41
C ARG A 129 -2.49 -10.41 -17.84
N ARG A 130 -1.93 -9.41 -18.52
CA ARG A 130 -0.63 -8.81 -18.13
C ARG A 130 -0.75 -7.73 -17.06
N GLY A 131 -1.96 -7.30 -16.73
CA GLY A 131 -2.17 -6.26 -15.74
C GLY A 131 -1.73 -6.65 -14.33
N ILE A 132 -1.99 -7.90 -13.96
CA ILE A 132 -1.54 -8.45 -12.69
C ILE A 132 -0.02 -8.51 -12.70
N ASP A 133 0.61 -9.07 -13.73
CA ASP A 133 2.08 -9.15 -13.84
C ASP A 133 2.76 -7.77 -13.69
N TYR A 134 2.17 -6.74 -14.29
CA TYR A 134 2.70 -5.38 -14.19
C TYR A 134 2.55 -4.80 -12.77
N LEU A 135 1.39 -4.97 -12.13
CA LEU A 135 1.20 -4.57 -10.72
C LEU A 135 2.20 -5.27 -9.81
N ALA A 136 2.36 -6.56 -10.04
CA ALA A 136 3.22 -7.45 -9.31
C ALA A 136 4.70 -7.00 -9.46
N ALA A 137 5.13 -6.65 -10.67
CA ALA A 137 6.46 -6.09 -10.94
C ALA A 137 6.68 -4.71 -10.27
N VAL A 138 5.72 -3.78 -10.36
CA VAL A 138 5.82 -2.45 -9.73
C VAL A 138 5.86 -2.58 -8.21
N TYR A 139 5.06 -3.47 -7.63
CA TYR A 139 5.08 -3.79 -6.21
C TYR A 139 6.44 -4.32 -5.78
N THR A 140 6.97 -5.33 -6.48
CA THR A 140 8.28 -5.91 -6.17
C THR A 140 9.40 -4.86 -6.25
N MET A 141 9.37 -4.00 -7.28
CA MET A 141 10.33 -2.90 -7.42
C MET A 141 10.22 -1.91 -6.25
N SER A 142 9.02 -1.46 -5.90
CA SER A 142 8.81 -0.52 -4.79
C SER A 142 9.32 -1.11 -3.47
N THR A 143 8.94 -2.34 -3.16
CA THR A 143 9.43 -3.05 -1.96
C THR A 143 10.94 -3.14 -1.96
N TYR A 144 11.57 -3.54 -3.07
CA TYR A 144 13.02 -3.60 -3.21
C TYR A 144 13.72 -2.25 -2.92
N TYR A 145 13.23 -1.15 -3.50
CA TYR A 145 13.82 0.17 -3.25
C TYR A 145 13.70 0.59 -1.79
N CYS A 146 12.54 0.35 -1.19
CA CYS A 146 12.31 0.70 0.21
C CYS A 146 13.18 -0.14 1.15
N THR A 147 13.24 -1.47 0.98
CA THR A 147 13.98 -2.36 1.88
C THR A 147 15.49 -2.23 1.72
N CYS A 148 16.01 -2.08 0.49
CA CYS A 148 17.41 -1.74 0.26
C CYS A 148 17.77 -0.37 0.82
N GLY A 149 16.87 0.62 0.66
CA GLY A 149 17.03 1.95 1.25
C GLY A 149 17.16 1.88 2.77
N MET A 150 16.28 1.12 3.43
CA MET A 150 16.35 0.87 4.88
C MET A 150 17.64 0.15 5.30
N ALA A 151 18.05 -0.89 4.56
CA ALA A 151 19.31 -1.60 4.82
C ALA A 151 20.51 -0.65 4.79
N LEU A 152 20.58 0.23 3.77
CA LEU A 152 21.65 1.22 3.62
C LEU A 152 21.61 2.30 4.71
N ILE A 153 20.42 2.78 5.09
CA ILE A 153 20.28 3.73 6.20
C ILE A 153 20.81 3.12 7.49
N LEU A 154 20.39 1.90 7.83
CA LEU A 154 20.84 1.23 9.05
C LEU A 154 22.33 0.89 9.01
N ALA A 155 22.85 0.42 7.88
CA ALA A 155 24.28 0.21 7.70
C ALA A 155 25.04 1.52 7.91
N GLY A 156 24.57 2.62 7.32
CA GLY A 156 25.09 3.98 7.48
C GLY A 156 24.95 4.54 8.90
N LEU A 157 24.24 3.89 9.83
CA LEU A 157 24.25 4.27 11.25
C LEU A 157 25.36 3.57 12.04
N ILE A 158 25.92 2.48 11.51
CA ILE A 158 26.97 1.69 12.18
C ILE A 158 28.34 2.35 11.94
N PRO A 159 29.12 2.62 13.00
CA PRO A 159 30.47 3.16 12.87
C PRO A 159 31.42 2.12 12.27
N GLY A 160 32.29 2.53 11.33
CA GLY A 160 33.29 1.62 10.72
C GLY A 160 34.12 2.28 9.62
N ASP A 161 33.46 2.91 8.64
CA ASP A 161 34.10 3.23 7.34
C ASP A 161 34.28 4.73 7.04
N GLY A 162 34.33 5.57 8.07
CA GLY A 162 34.57 7.01 7.90
C GLY A 162 33.56 7.68 6.95
N PRO A 163 34.00 8.32 5.84
CA PRO A 163 33.13 9.09 4.94
C PRO A 163 32.13 8.23 4.13
N LEU A 164 32.41 6.94 3.89
CA LEU A 164 31.51 6.06 3.14
C LEU A 164 30.15 5.90 3.83
N ARG A 165 30.13 6.05 5.17
CA ARG A 165 28.92 6.06 6.00
C ARG A 165 27.88 7.07 5.51
N TYR A 166 28.32 8.28 5.17
CA TYR A 166 27.41 9.32 4.70
C TYR A 166 26.84 9.00 3.32
N VAL A 167 27.67 8.39 2.44
CA VAL A 167 27.24 7.99 1.10
C VAL A 167 26.18 6.90 1.19
N GLU A 168 26.39 5.86 2.01
CA GLU A 168 25.40 4.81 2.25
C GLU A 168 24.09 5.38 2.79
N PHE A 169 24.16 6.27 3.79
CA PHE A 169 22.99 6.87 4.39
C PHE A 169 22.20 7.74 3.39
N ILE A 170 22.88 8.59 2.62
CA ILE A 170 22.27 9.43 1.58
C ILE A 170 21.65 8.57 0.47
N LEU A 171 22.38 7.55 0.00
CA LEU A 171 21.88 6.63 -1.02
C LEU A 171 20.66 5.86 -0.50
N GLY A 172 20.69 5.45 0.77
CA GLY A 172 19.58 4.79 1.44
C GLY A 172 18.34 5.68 1.51
N LEU A 173 18.49 6.95 1.88
CA LEU A 173 17.38 7.92 1.87
C LEU A 173 16.82 8.16 0.46
N LEU A 174 17.70 8.28 -0.55
CA LEU A 174 17.29 8.46 -1.94
C LEU A 174 16.48 7.26 -2.44
N MET A 175 16.97 6.04 -2.20
CA MET A 175 16.26 4.81 -2.58
C MET A 175 14.92 4.68 -1.84
N LEU A 176 14.90 4.97 -0.54
CA LEU A 176 13.68 4.97 0.26
C LEU A 176 12.65 5.95 -0.32
N PHE A 177 13.07 7.17 -0.63
CA PHE A 177 12.20 8.20 -1.21
C PHE A 177 11.65 7.78 -2.58
N VAL A 178 12.49 7.25 -3.46
CA VAL A 178 12.05 6.71 -4.77
C VAL A 178 11.07 5.55 -4.59
N GLY A 179 11.32 4.67 -3.62
CA GLY A 179 10.43 3.56 -3.27
C GLY A 179 9.04 4.04 -2.83
N PHE A 180 8.99 5.08 -1.98
CA PHE A 180 7.75 5.73 -1.56
C PHE A 180 6.98 6.39 -2.70
N LEU A 181 7.68 7.08 -3.62
CA LEU A 181 7.04 7.66 -4.81
C LEU A 181 6.40 6.58 -5.68
N LYS A 182 7.06 5.42 -5.84
CA LYS A 182 6.51 4.27 -6.58
C LYS A 182 5.30 3.64 -5.89
N LEU A 183 5.22 3.71 -4.55
CA LEU A 183 4.08 3.19 -3.80
C LEU A 183 2.77 3.91 -4.19
N ARG A 184 2.84 5.21 -4.51
CA ARG A 184 1.70 5.97 -5.04
C ARG A 184 1.26 5.48 -6.43
N SER A 185 2.21 5.12 -7.29
CA SER A 185 1.90 4.56 -8.62
C SER A 185 1.20 3.20 -8.53
N ILE A 186 1.51 2.38 -7.52
CA ILE A 186 0.81 1.11 -7.27
C ILE A 186 -0.67 1.34 -7.03
N PHE A 187 -1.02 2.38 -6.27
CA PHE A 187 -2.41 2.71 -5.99
C PHE A 187 -3.18 3.12 -7.25
N GLN A 188 -2.58 4.00 -8.06
CA GLN A 188 -3.17 4.40 -9.35
C GLN A 188 -3.37 3.20 -10.27
N LEU A 189 -2.41 2.28 -10.28
CA LEU A 189 -2.48 1.04 -11.05
C LEU A 189 -3.56 0.08 -10.51
N ALA A 190 -3.70 -0.03 -9.19
CA ALA A 190 -4.74 -0.83 -8.56
C ALA A 190 -6.13 -0.32 -8.96
N ILE A 191 -6.35 1.00 -8.95
CA ILE A 191 -7.60 1.61 -9.44
C ILE A 191 -7.82 1.29 -10.93
N ALA A 192 -6.77 1.39 -11.75
CA ALA A 192 -6.86 1.04 -13.17
C ALA A 192 -7.23 -0.44 -13.38
N LEU A 193 -6.73 -1.35 -12.53
CA LEU A 193 -7.08 -2.78 -12.57
C LEU A 193 -8.51 -3.07 -12.12
N ILE A 194 -9.02 -2.32 -11.14
CA ILE A 194 -10.45 -2.37 -10.78
C ILE A 194 -11.29 -1.91 -11.98
N GLY A 195 -10.86 -0.85 -12.69
CA GLY A 195 -11.46 -0.43 -13.97
C GLY A 195 -11.44 -1.54 -15.01
N LEU A 196 -10.30 -2.18 -15.24
CA LEU A 196 -10.20 -3.32 -16.17
C LEU A 196 -11.18 -4.45 -15.80
N SER A 197 -11.28 -4.78 -14.52
CA SER A 197 -12.19 -5.82 -14.01
C SER A 197 -13.66 -5.44 -14.22
N ALA A 198 -14.00 -4.16 -14.04
CA ALA A 198 -15.33 -3.62 -14.31
C ALA A 198 -15.67 -3.67 -15.81
N ALA A 199 -14.71 -3.34 -16.68
CA ALA A 199 -14.90 -3.44 -18.13
C ALA A 199 -15.10 -4.89 -18.58
N ASP A 200 -14.34 -5.84 -18.02
CA ASP A 200 -14.50 -7.27 -18.29
C ASP A 200 -15.84 -7.82 -17.80
N TRP A 201 -16.33 -7.34 -16.65
CA TRP A 201 -17.66 -7.66 -16.16
C TRP A 201 -18.74 -7.09 -17.08
N LEU A 202 -18.62 -5.80 -17.46
CA LEU A 202 -19.58 -5.12 -18.33
C LEU A 202 -19.67 -5.77 -19.71
N GLY A 203 -18.56 -6.27 -20.25
CA GLY A 203 -18.54 -7.00 -21.52
C GLY A 203 -19.23 -8.37 -21.50
N LYS A 204 -19.49 -8.95 -20.31
CA LYS A 204 -20.24 -10.21 -20.15
C LYS A 204 -21.74 -9.99 -20.03
N ILE A 205 -22.19 -8.75 -19.88
CA ILE A 205 -23.59 -8.42 -19.73
C ILE A 205 -24.26 -8.48 -21.11
N PRO A 206 -25.42 -9.16 -21.25
CA PRO A 206 -26.16 -9.17 -22.50
C PRO A 206 -26.52 -7.75 -22.91
N THR A 207 -26.24 -7.37 -24.16
CA THR A 207 -26.44 -6.00 -24.67
C THR A 207 -27.86 -5.46 -24.45
N GLY A 208 -28.87 -6.35 -24.37
CA GLY A 208 -30.25 -6.00 -24.04
C GLY A 208 -30.49 -5.45 -22.63
N SER A 209 -29.56 -5.62 -21.69
CA SER A 209 -29.67 -5.16 -20.29
C SER A 209 -28.88 -3.89 -19.96
N ILE A 210 -28.14 -3.35 -20.93
CA ILE A 210 -27.38 -2.09 -20.80
C ILE A 210 -28.28 -0.89 -20.43
N PRO A 211 -29.49 -0.70 -20.99
CA PRO A 211 -30.35 0.44 -20.64
C PRO A 211 -30.77 0.43 -19.16
N SER A 212 -31.06 -0.75 -18.62
CA SER A 212 -31.44 -0.93 -17.21
C SER A 212 -30.29 -0.56 -16.27
N ILE A 213 -29.06 -0.94 -16.61
CA ILE A 213 -27.87 -0.62 -15.82
C ILE A 213 -27.56 0.88 -15.85
N LEU A 214 -27.67 1.52 -17.02
CA LEU A 214 -27.54 2.98 -17.15
C LEU A 214 -28.58 3.72 -16.32
N SER A 215 -29.81 3.23 -16.26
CA SER A 215 -30.87 3.85 -15.45
C SER A 215 -30.59 3.73 -13.94
N ILE A 216 -30.02 2.61 -13.49
CA ILE A 216 -29.62 2.40 -12.09
C ILE A 216 -28.45 3.34 -11.75
N LEU A 217 -27.42 3.42 -12.60
CA LEU A 217 -26.30 4.35 -12.43
C LEU A 217 -26.74 5.81 -12.40
N ALA A 218 -27.65 6.21 -13.29
CA ALA A 218 -28.24 7.55 -13.30
C ALA A 218 -29.02 7.83 -12.01
N SER A 219 -29.77 6.84 -11.50
CA SER A 219 -30.52 6.98 -10.25
C SER A 219 -29.59 7.13 -9.03
N ILE A 220 -28.45 6.43 -9.01
CA ILE A 220 -27.44 6.56 -7.95
C ILE A 220 -26.80 7.96 -7.99
N GLY A 221 -26.50 8.48 -9.20
CA GLY A 221 -25.98 9.84 -9.37
C GLY A 221 -26.95 10.91 -8.83
N GLN A 222 -28.24 10.78 -9.12
CA GLN A 222 -29.28 11.69 -8.62
C GLN A 222 -29.48 11.60 -7.10
N VAL A 223 -29.29 10.41 -6.50
CA VAL A 223 -29.34 10.23 -5.04
C VAL A 223 -28.15 10.93 -4.39
N GLN A 224 -26.95 10.82 -4.97
CA GLN A 224 -25.76 11.50 -4.47
C GLN A 224 -25.95 13.03 -4.46
N GLU A 225 -26.47 13.60 -5.55
CA GLU A 225 -26.75 15.04 -5.68
C GLU A 225 -27.81 15.53 -4.67
N LYS A 226 -28.83 14.70 -4.39
CA LYS A 226 -29.82 14.97 -3.33
C LYS A 226 -29.23 14.90 -1.92
N VAL A 227 -28.25 14.04 -1.67
CA VAL A 227 -27.57 13.94 -0.36
C VAL A 227 -26.65 15.15 -0.15
N ASP A 228 -25.89 15.54 -1.18
CA ASP A 228 -24.98 16.68 -1.11
C ASP A 228 -25.74 18.01 -0.93
N SER A 229 -26.88 18.20 -1.62
CA SER A 229 -27.74 19.37 -1.43
C SER A 229 -28.39 19.45 -0.05
N LYS A 230 -28.81 18.32 0.53
CA LYS A 230 -29.31 18.29 1.92
C LYS A 230 -28.21 18.63 2.94
N LEU A 231 -27.01 18.11 2.77
CA LEU A 231 -25.86 18.44 3.63
C LEU A 231 -25.47 19.92 3.55
N ALA A 232 -25.51 20.52 2.35
CA ALA A 232 -25.25 21.95 2.18
C ALA A 232 -26.32 22.82 2.85
N THR A 233 -27.59 22.41 2.81
CA THR A 233 -28.70 23.16 3.42
C THR A 233 -28.67 23.07 4.96
N SER A 234 -28.31 21.90 5.51
CA SER A 234 -28.17 21.72 6.97
C SER A 234 -26.97 22.45 7.58
N ALA A 235 -25.88 22.63 6.81
CA ALA A 235 -24.71 23.38 7.28
C ALA A 235 -24.94 24.90 7.37
N VAL A 236 -25.89 25.45 6.60
CA VAL A 236 -26.27 26.86 6.65
C VAL A 236 -27.20 27.15 7.83
N VAL A 237 -28.14 26.26 8.12
CA VAL A 237 -29.10 26.43 9.22
C VAL A 237 -28.44 26.32 10.61
N GLY A 238 -27.36 25.56 10.77
CA GLY A 238 -26.67 25.41 12.06
C GLY A 238 -25.79 26.60 12.48
N LYS A 239 -25.59 27.61 11.62
CA LYS A 239 -24.69 28.75 11.91
C LYS A 239 -25.40 29.94 12.55
N ASP A 240 -26.73 30.03 12.42
CA ASP A 240 -27.51 31.15 12.94
C ASP A 240 -27.93 30.97 14.41
N ASP A 241 -27.95 29.73 14.92
CA ASP A 241 -28.33 29.46 16.32
C ASP A 241 -27.18 29.66 17.33
N GLN A 242 -25.93 29.80 16.88
CA GLN A 242 -24.78 30.08 17.78
C GLN A 242 -24.53 31.58 18.04
N ALA A 243 -25.29 32.49 17.43
CA ALA A 243 -25.19 33.93 17.67
C ALA A 243 -26.11 34.43 18.80
N ARG A 244 -26.96 33.58 19.40
CA ARG A 244 -27.72 33.93 20.60
C ARG A 244 -26.89 33.74 21.87
N SER A 245 -26.18 34.80 22.24
CA SER A 245 -25.52 34.97 23.52
C SER A 245 -26.48 34.70 24.69
N PRO A 246 -26.16 33.79 25.63
CA PRO A 246 -26.97 33.56 26.83
C PRO A 246 -26.64 34.64 27.87
N SER A 247 -27.24 35.83 27.71
CA SER A 247 -27.22 36.90 28.70
C SER A 247 -28.52 36.90 29.51
N ASP A 248 -28.84 35.79 30.17
CA ASP A 248 -29.84 35.76 31.23
C ASP A 248 -29.38 34.80 32.32
N LYS A 249 -28.51 35.31 33.20
CA LYS A 249 -28.30 34.69 34.51
C LYS A 249 -29.50 35.05 35.39
N PRO A 250 -30.26 34.08 35.90
CA PRO A 250 -31.32 34.37 36.86
C PRO A 250 -30.73 35.00 38.13
N PRO A 251 -31.45 35.94 38.77
CA PRO A 251 -30.97 36.63 39.95
C PRO A 251 -30.74 35.66 41.13
N PRO A 252 -29.76 35.96 42.00
CA PRO A 252 -29.42 35.10 43.13
C PRO A 252 -30.58 35.03 44.13
N ASN A 253 -30.91 33.79 44.52
CA ASN A 253 -31.94 33.45 45.48
C ASN A 253 -31.56 34.00 46.88
N PRO A 254 -32.43 34.73 47.59
CA PRO A 254 -32.11 35.27 48.92
C PRO A 254 -31.88 34.14 49.93
N ALA A 255 -30.80 34.28 50.70
CA ALA A 255 -30.35 33.32 51.70
C ALA A 255 -31.40 33.13 52.81
N ILE A 256 -31.77 31.88 53.04
CA ILE A 256 -32.60 31.47 54.17
C ILE A 256 -31.70 31.39 55.41
N PRO A 257 -31.98 32.13 56.50
CA PRO A 257 -31.22 32.03 57.74
C PRO A 257 -31.55 30.72 58.47
N SER A 258 -30.52 29.95 58.79
CA SER A 258 -30.60 28.75 59.63
C SER A 258 -30.71 29.13 61.12
N VAL A 259 -31.71 28.57 61.79
CA VAL A 259 -31.90 28.53 63.25
C VAL A 259 -30.95 27.51 63.88
#